data_AF-A8UZK0-F1
#
_entry.id   AF-A8UZK0-F1
#
_cell.length_a   1.000
_cell.length_b   1.000
_cell.length_c   1.000
_cell.angle_alpha   90.00
_cell.angle_beta   90.00
_cell.angle_gamma   90.00
#
_symmetry.space_group_name_H-M   'P 1'
#
loop_
_entity.id
_entity.type
_entity.pdbx_description
1 polymer ?
#
loop_
_entity_poly.entity_id
_entity_poly.type
_entity_poly.pdbx_seq_one_letter_code
_entity_poly.pdbx_strand_id
1 'polypeptide(L)'
;MFRSNGLKTGLFTSPHLVEENERWQINRKNISDEKLEYYMNQLKPIIEKYDLTYFESSTLLAFKYFLDEKVDIAILEVGLGGRWDSTNIVNPEVSIITNVSLDHTHLLGDSIEKIAFEKVGIARPDKPLIIGSQQKEILNEALKKEVKEIYQLGSDFFVEYKNELVNYKFKSYKLEDLKPSLLGKRQTFNLASALTAFLVFSEKNKLEIDEDKIKKAVSSTYWPARMQILSENPLIILDGAHNEDSLIKTYEEIKELFPDKDIITIFSAMKDKNLDKMINIVKDNSKKVIFTYSGVSRSIDKEYIKNNIFIENVKKLLSMQ
;
A
#
# COMPACT_ATOMS: atom_id res chain seq x y z
N MET A 1 -6.66 11.87 7.55
CA MET A 1 -6.37 13.31 7.45
C MET A 1 -7.51 14.05 6.75
N PHE A 2 -7.77 13.84 5.46
CA PHE A 2 -8.91 14.48 4.77
C PHE A 2 -10.27 14.27 5.45
N ARG A 3 -10.63 13.02 5.78
CA ARG A 3 -11.89 12.72 6.50
C ARG A 3 -12.01 13.44 7.84
N SER A 4 -10.92 13.50 8.61
CA SER A 4 -10.90 14.15 9.90
C SER A 4 -11.15 15.65 9.78
N ASN A 5 -10.89 16.24 8.61
CA ASN A 5 -11.16 17.63 8.26
C ASN A 5 -12.49 17.82 7.50
N GLY A 6 -13.41 16.85 7.61
CA GLY A 6 -14.79 16.99 7.14
C GLY A 6 -15.03 16.66 5.67
N LEU A 7 -14.00 16.31 4.90
CA LEU A 7 -14.14 15.95 3.49
C LEU A 7 -14.70 14.53 3.33
N LYS A 8 -15.64 14.36 2.40
CA LYS A 8 -16.10 13.06 1.90
C LYS A 8 -15.03 12.47 0.97
N THR A 9 -14.36 11.42 1.42
CA THR A 9 -13.25 10.81 0.66
C THR A 9 -13.70 9.57 -0.10
N GLY A 10 -13.39 9.47 -1.38
CA GLY A 10 -13.32 8.22 -2.13
C GLY A 10 -11.92 7.60 -2.02
N LEU A 11 -11.83 6.28 -1.91
CA LEU A 11 -10.57 5.54 -1.93
C LEU A 11 -10.70 4.35 -2.87
N PHE A 12 -9.82 4.32 -3.88
CA PHE A 12 -9.66 3.20 -4.79
C PHE A 12 -8.32 2.52 -4.55
N THR A 13 -8.34 1.23 -4.18
CA THR A 13 -7.13 0.46 -3.81
C THR A 13 -7.09 -0.90 -4.47
N SER A 14 -5.89 -1.48 -4.59
CA SER A 14 -5.71 -2.81 -5.15
C SER A 14 -4.43 -3.51 -4.64
N PRO A 15 -4.42 -4.86 -4.56
CA PRO A 15 -5.57 -5.76 -4.65
C PRO A 15 -6.48 -5.65 -3.40
N HIS A 16 -7.56 -6.44 -3.35
CA HIS A 16 -8.34 -6.66 -2.13
C HIS A 16 -7.73 -7.80 -1.28
N LEU A 17 -8.03 -7.82 0.02
CA LEU A 17 -7.57 -8.85 0.96
C LEU A 17 -8.59 -9.99 1.11
N VAL A 18 -9.86 -9.67 1.41
CA VAL A 18 -10.93 -10.64 1.66
C VAL A 18 -12.05 -10.50 0.65
N GLU A 19 -12.54 -9.28 0.46
CA GLU A 19 -13.73 -9.00 -0.36
C GLU A 19 -13.42 -8.00 -1.47
N GLU A 20 -14.00 -8.22 -2.66
CA GLU A 20 -13.85 -7.36 -3.82
C GLU A 20 -14.20 -5.88 -3.53
N ASN A 21 -15.20 -5.69 -2.69
CA ASN A 21 -15.73 -4.39 -2.28
C ASN A 21 -14.70 -3.51 -1.58
N GLU A 22 -13.63 -4.11 -1.02
CA GLU A 22 -12.53 -3.36 -0.40
C GLU A 22 -11.84 -2.40 -1.35
N ARG A 23 -11.91 -2.66 -2.67
CA ARG A 23 -11.32 -1.79 -3.68
C ARG A 23 -11.97 -0.43 -3.77
N TRP A 24 -13.26 -0.29 -3.41
CA TRP A 24 -14.00 0.97 -3.53
C TRP A 24 -14.59 1.38 -2.20
N GLN A 25 -14.05 2.43 -1.62
CA GLN A 25 -14.50 2.89 -0.32
C GLN A 25 -14.91 4.36 -0.35
N ILE A 26 -15.97 4.68 0.40
CA ILE A 26 -16.33 6.05 0.74
C ILE A 26 -16.23 6.20 2.25
N ASN A 27 -15.44 7.18 2.69
CA ASN A 27 -15.15 7.41 4.10
C ASN A 27 -14.67 6.13 4.84
N ARG A 28 -13.87 5.29 4.16
CA ARG A 28 -13.38 3.98 4.64
C ARG A 28 -14.47 2.94 4.89
N LYS A 29 -15.65 3.10 4.28
CA LYS A 29 -16.67 2.06 4.20
C LYS A 29 -16.66 1.49 2.78
N ASN A 30 -16.53 0.18 2.68
CA ASN A 30 -16.64 -0.56 1.41
C ASN A 30 -17.97 -0.23 0.73
N ILE A 31 -17.98 -0.24 -0.60
CA ILE A 31 -19.21 -0.27 -1.39
C ILE A 31 -20.03 -1.51 -0.95
N SER A 32 -21.36 -1.38 -0.84
CA SER A 32 -22.21 -2.54 -0.54
C SER A 32 -22.43 -3.39 -1.79
N ASP A 33 -22.81 -4.65 -1.62
CA ASP A 33 -23.07 -5.56 -2.74
C ASP A 33 -24.17 -5.03 -3.66
N GLU A 34 -25.23 -4.42 -3.09
CA GLU A 34 -26.31 -3.85 -3.90
C GLU A 34 -25.84 -2.67 -4.74
N LYS A 35 -24.97 -1.82 -4.17
CA LYS A 35 -24.37 -0.70 -4.92
C LYS A 35 -23.41 -1.22 -5.98
N LEU A 36 -22.59 -2.21 -5.65
CA LEU A 36 -21.64 -2.81 -6.58
C LEU A 36 -22.38 -3.41 -7.79
N GLU A 37 -23.42 -4.20 -7.55
CA GLU A 37 -24.28 -4.76 -8.59
C GLU A 37 -24.95 -3.66 -9.43
N TYR A 38 -25.48 -2.62 -8.79
CA TYR A 38 -26.07 -1.47 -9.49
C TYR A 38 -25.08 -0.83 -10.46
N TYR A 39 -23.86 -0.49 -10.01
CA TYR A 39 -22.86 0.14 -10.89
C TYR A 39 -22.35 -0.81 -11.97
N MET A 40 -22.15 -2.09 -11.64
CA MET A 40 -21.76 -3.10 -12.61
C MET A 40 -22.79 -3.23 -13.73
N ASN A 41 -24.09 -3.30 -13.39
CA ASN A 41 -25.16 -3.38 -14.37
C ASN A 41 -25.25 -2.14 -15.27
N GLN A 42 -25.00 -0.95 -14.71
CA GLN A 42 -24.95 0.29 -15.49
C GLN A 42 -23.76 0.37 -16.44
N LEU A 43 -22.59 -0.11 -16.00
CA LEU A 43 -21.35 0.01 -16.76
C LEU A 43 -21.13 -1.17 -17.72
N LYS A 44 -21.81 -2.30 -17.52
CA LYS A 44 -21.68 -3.52 -18.34
C LYS A 44 -21.75 -3.25 -19.84
N PRO A 45 -22.72 -2.47 -20.39
CA PRO A 45 -22.75 -2.20 -21.83
C PRO A 45 -21.51 -1.47 -22.35
N ILE A 46 -20.89 -0.61 -21.53
CA ILE A 46 -19.68 0.12 -21.89
C ILE A 46 -18.47 -0.81 -21.80
N ILE A 47 -18.38 -1.59 -20.72
CA ILE A 47 -17.31 -2.58 -20.50
C ILE A 47 -17.27 -3.57 -21.67
N GLU A 48 -18.41 -4.13 -22.06
CA GLU A 48 -18.49 -5.10 -23.17
C GLU A 48 -18.23 -4.45 -24.53
N LYS A 49 -18.71 -3.22 -24.76
CA LYS A 49 -18.49 -2.50 -26.02
C LYS A 49 -17.03 -2.23 -26.30
N TYR A 50 -16.24 -1.91 -25.27
CA TYR A 50 -14.83 -1.55 -25.41
C TYR A 50 -13.87 -2.67 -24.98
N ASP A 51 -14.40 -3.86 -24.65
CA ASP A 51 -13.64 -5.01 -24.15
C ASP A 51 -12.65 -4.62 -23.04
N LEU A 52 -13.15 -3.86 -22.05
CA LEU A 52 -12.31 -3.34 -20.98
C LEU A 52 -11.75 -4.49 -20.15
N THR A 53 -10.46 -4.44 -19.83
CA THR A 53 -9.86 -5.37 -18.88
C THR A 53 -10.54 -5.25 -17.51
N TYR A 54 -10.34 -6.26 -16.66
CA TYR A 54 -10.86 -6.22 -15.30
C TYR A 54 -10.41 -4.96 -14.54
N PHE A 55 -9.15 -4.55 -14.68
CA PHE A 55 -8.64 -3.39 -13.95
C PHE A 55 -9.16 -2.05 -14.52
N GLU A 56 -9.32 -1.94 -15.84
CA GLU A 56 -9.97 -0.78 -16.48
C GLU A 56 -11.43 -0.67 -16.06
N SER A 57 -12.16 -1.80 -16.05
CA SER A 57 -13.54 -1.88 -15.57
C SER A 57 -13.66 -1.48 -14.10
N SER A 58 -12.74 -1.97 -13.26
CA SER A 58 -12.69 -1.68 -11.84
C SER A 58 -12.42 -0.19 -11.56
N THR A 59 -11.51 0.40 -12.34
CA THR A 59 -11.19 1.83 -12.28
C THR A 59 -12.36 2.69 -12.76
N LEU A 60 -13.03 2.31 -13.85
CA LEU A 60 -14.22 3.00 -14.35
C LEU A 60 -15.35 3.00 -13.31
N LEU A 61 -15.54 1.87 -12.63
CA LEU A 61 -16.50 1.77 -11.52
C LEU A 61 -16.16 2.75 -10.40
N ALA A 62 -14.88 2.85 -10.02
CA ALA A 62 -14.43 3.79 -8.99
C ALA A 62 -14.81 5.23 -9.35
N PHE A 63 -14.51 5.65 -10.58
CA PHE A 63 -14.84 6.99 -11.04
C PHE A 63 -16.35 7.26 -11.04
N LYS A 64 -17.15 6.33 -11.58
CA LYS A 64 -18.61 6.49 -11.61
C LYS A 64 -19.20 6.56 -10.20
N TYR A 65 -18.76 5.66 -9.31
CA TYR A 65 -19.23 5.60 -7.94
C TYR A 65 -18.89 6.88 -7.18
N PHE A 66 -17.64 7.34 -7.27
CA PHE A 66 -17.19 8.56 -6.59
C PHE A 66 -17.85 9.82 -7.13
N LEU A 67 -18.10 9.88 -8.44
CA LEU A 67 -18.82 10.99 -9.07
C LEU A 67 -20.27 11.08 -8.58
N ASP A 68 -21.01 9.97 -8.63
CA ASP A 68 -22.41 9.93 -8.21
C ASP A 68 -22.58 10.24 -6.73
N GLU A 69 -21.66 9.75 -5.91
CA GLU A 69 -21.62 10.00 -4.49
C GLU A 69 -21.06 11.39 -4.12
N LYS A 70 -20.59 12.17 -5.10
CA LYS A 70 -20.08 13.53 -4.90
C LYS A 70 -19.01 13.56 -3.82
N VAL A 71 -17.99 12.70 -3.94
CA VAL A 71 -16.83 12.77 -3.03
C VAL A 71 -16.07 14.08 -3.28
N ASP A 72 -15.57 14.70 -2.21
CA ASP A 72 -14.78 15.93 -2.31
C ASP A 72 -13.36 15.65 -2.78
N ILE A 73 -12.83 14.47 -2.44
CA ILE A 73 -11.49 14.03 -2.84
C ILE A 73 -11.47 12.52 -3.06
N ALA A 74 -10.84 12.08 -4.15
CA ALA A 74 -10.57 10.68 -4.43
C ALA A 74 -9.07 10.40 -4.28
N ILE A 75 -8.74 9.37 -3.51
CA ILE A 75 -7.39 8.81 -3.42
C ILE A 75 -7.37 7.55 -4.28
N LEU A 76 -6.49 7.53 -5.28
CA LEU A 76 -6.41 6.46 -6.27
C LEU A 76 -5.04 5.78 -6.15
N GLU A 77 -5.04 4.50 -5.80
CA GLU A 77 -3.86 3.65 -5.88
C GLU A 77 -3.68 3.18 -7.32
N VAL A 78 -2.49 3.40 -7.85
CA VAL A 78 -2.06 2.86 -9.14
C VAL A 78 -1.96 1.33 -9.04
N GLY A 79 -2.56 0.61 -9.98
CA GLY A 79 -2.52 -0.85 -9.99
C GLY A 79 -1.13 -1.39 -10.35
N LEU A 80 -0.57 -0.92 -11.47
CA LEU A 80 0.76 -1.33 -11.92
C LEU A 80 1.49 -0.22 -12.67
N GLY A 81 2.77 -0.01 -12.34
CA GLY A 81 3.59 0.99 -13.00
C GLY A 81 3.11 2.40 -12.67
N GLY A 82 2.42 3.03 -13.61
CA GLY A 82 1.87 4.38 -13.46
C GLY A 82 1.50 5.01 -14.79
N ARG A 83 2.45 5.10 -15.72
CA ARG A 83 2.28 5.77 -17.02
C ARG A 83 1.09 5.27 -17.82
N TRP A 84 0.92 3.95 -17.90
CA TRP A 84 -0.13 3.27 -18.64
C TRP A 84 -1.22 2.67 -17.76
N ASP A 85 -1.22 3.02 -16.47
CA ASP A 85 -2.23 2.52 -15.55
C ASP A 85 -3.59 3.17 -15.81
N SER A 86 -4.68 2.41 -15.65
CA SER A 86 -6.04 2.89 -15.87
C SER A 86 -6.39 4.09 -15.00
N THR A 87 -5.74 4.25 -13.84
CA THR A 87 -5.96 5.42 -12.97
C THR A 87 -5.33 6.70 -13.51
N ASN A 88 -4.35 6.61 -14.42
CA ASN A 88 -3.57 7.76 -14.91
C ASN A 88 -4.32 8.63 -15.94
N ILE A 89 -5.61 8.37 -16.19
CA ILE A 89 -6.46 9.24 -17.02
C ILE A 89 -6.85 10.55 -16.32
N VAL A 90 -6.64 10.65 -14.99
CA VAL A 90 -6.99 11.83 -14.20
C VAL A 90 -5.91 12.91 -14.24
N ASN A 91 -6.25 14.12 -13.84
CA ASN A 91 -5.29 15.19 -13.58
C ASN A 91 -5.23 15.46 -12.06
N PRO A 92 -4.37 14.75 -11.29
CA PRO A 92 -4.43 14.79 -9.83
C PRO A 92 -3.93 16.13 -9.28
N GLU A 93 -4.48 16.55 -8.13
CA GLU A 93 -4.00 17.74 -7.41
C GLU A 93 -2.62 17.52 -6.77
N VAL A 94 -2.28 16.28 -6.42
CA VAL A 94 -0.98 15.85 -5.88
C VAL A 94 -0.73 14.42 -6.34
N SER A 95 0.47 14.13 -6.85
CA SER A 95 0.92 12.76 -7.13
C SER A 95 1.91 12.30 -6.06
N ILE A 96 1.90 11.00 -5.72
CA ILE A 96 2.80 10.41 -4.72
C ILE A 96 3.47 9.18 -5.31
N ILE A 97 4.80 9.11 -5.22
CA ILE A 97 5.58 7.91 -5.50
C ILE A 97 6.28 7.53 -4.20
N THR A 98 5.86 6.44 -3.56
CA THR A 98 6.40 5.99 -2.28
C THR A 98 7.85 5.56 -2.40
N ASN A 99 8.12 4.56 -3.26
CA ASN A 99 9.45 4.06 -3.59
C ASN A 99 9.42 3.30 -4.93
N VAL A 100 10.60 2.89 -5.37
CA VAL A 100 10.80 1.97 -6.49
C VAL A 100 11.63 0.77 -5.99
N SER A 101 11.17 -0.43 -6.30
CA SER A 101 11.93 -1.66 -6.12
C SER A 101 11.81 -2.52 -7.37
N LEU A 102 12.70 -3.51 -7.52
CA LEU A 102 12.61 -4.50 -8.59
C LEU A 102 11.42 -5.44 -8.32
N ASP A 103 10.25 -5.03 -8.78
CA ASP A 103 9.03 -5.85 -8.79
C ASP A 103 8.38 -5.76 -10.16
N HIS A 104 7.71 -6.83 -10.58
CA HIS A 104 7.10 -6.94 -11.91
C HIS A 104 8.06 -6.60 -13.06
N THR A 105 9.32 -7.05 -12.98
CA THR A 105 10.38 -6.70 -13.94
C THR A 105 10.08 -7.06 -15.39
N HIS A 106 9.26 -8.09 -15.60
CA HIS A 106 8.77 -8.50 -16.92
C HIS A 106 7.81 -7.48 -17.56
N LEU A 107 7.19 -6.59 -16.78
CA LEU A 107 6.26 -5.55 -17.25
C LEU A 107 6.85 -4.15 -17.15
N LEU A 108 7.59 -3.85 -16.08
CA LEU A 108 8.07 -2.49 -15.76
C LEU A 108 9.53 -2.24 -16.13
N GLY A 109 10.25 -3.29 -16.54
CA GLY A 109 11.66 -3.25 -16.85
C GLY A 109 12.55 -3.88 -15.78
N ASP A 110 13.80 -4.12 -16.16
CA ASP A 110 14.81 -4.86 -15.42
C ASP A 110 15.76 -3.96 -14.59
N SER A 111 15.48 -2.65 -14.52
CA SER A 111 16.28 -1.68 -13.75
C SER A 111 15.40 -0.71 -12.96
N ILE A 112 15.96 -0.15 -11.89
CA ILE A 112 15.26 0.83 -11.04
C ILE A 112 14.90 2.08 -11.85
N GLU A 113 15.75 2.50 -12.79
CA GLU A 113 15.50 3.65 -13.67
C GLU A 113 14.31 3.42 -14.60
N LYS A 114 14.18 2.23 -15.19
CA LYS A 114 13.03 1.89 -16.05
C LYS A 114 11.73 1.89 -15.25
N ILE A 115 11.75 1.31 -14.05
CA ILE A 115 10.57 1.28 -13.17
C ILE A 115 10.24 2.69 -12.68
N ALA A 116 11.24 3.51 -12.36
CA ALA A 116 11.06 4.91 -11.99
C ALA A 116 10.41 5.71 -13.11
N PHE A 117 10.84 5.51 -14.36
CA PHE A 117 10.25 6.15 -15.55
C PHE A 117 8.77 5.81 -15.70
N GLU A 118 8.40 4.53 -15.54
CA GLU A 118 6.99 4.09 -15.57
C GLU A 118 6.17 4.74 -14.43
N LYS A 119 6.70 4.75 -13.20
CA LYS A 119 6.00 5.34 -12.04
C LYS A 119 5.85 6.85 -12.14
N VAL A 120 6.87 7.58 -12.58
CA VAL A 120 6.83 9.04 -12.79
C VAL A 120 5.83 9.45 -13.87
N GLY A 121 5.33 8.51 -14.67
CA GLY A 121 4.22 8.72 -15.58
C GLY A 121 2.95 9.32 -14.95
N ILE A 122 2.73 9.16 -13.64
CA ILE A 122 1.59 9.76 -12.92
C ILE A 122 1.79 11.22 -12.54
N ALA A 123 3.03 11.73 -12.62
CA ALA A 123 3.30 13.14 -12.33
C ALA A 123 2.75 14.04 -13.44
N ARG A 124 2.42 15.28 -13.08
CA ARG A 124 2.04 16.33 -14.03
C ARG A 124 3.03 17.48 -13.90
N PRO A 125 3.54 18.06 -15.01
CA PRO A 125 4.57 19.10 -14.94
C PRO A 125 4.19 20.29 -14.04
N ASP A 126 2.91 20.64 -13.98
CA ASP A 126 2.35 21.78 -13.26
C ASP A 126 1.71 21.42 -11.91
N LYS A 127 1.81 20.16 -11.46
CA LYS A 127 1.27 19.70 -10.17
C LYS A 127 2.37 19.16 -9.25
N PRO A 128 2.17 19.21 -7.93
CA PRO A 128 3.12 18.68 -6.96
C PRO A 128 3.34 17.18 -7.10
N LEU A 129 4.60 16.77 -6.98
CA LEU A 129 5.01 15.38 -6.83
C LEU A 129 5.68 15.16 -5.47
N ILE A 130 5.18 14.19 -4.71
CA ILE A 130 5.80 13.73 -3.47
C ILE A 130 6.59 12.46 -3.76
N ILE A 131 7.87 12.45 -3.40
CA ILE A 131 8.75 11.28 -3.49
C ILE A 131 9.03 10.80 -2.07
N GLY A 132 8.45 9.66 -1.70
CA GLY A 132 8.51 9.06 -0.36
C GLY A 132 9.80 8.32 -0.02
N SER A 133 10.86 8.51 -0.82
CA SER A 133 12.14 7.84 -0.68
C SER A 133 13.29 8.77 -1.10
N GLN A 134 14.51 8.39 -0.74
CA GLN A 134 15.74 9.10 -1.11
C GLN A 134 16.30 8.66 -2.48
N GLN A 135 15.52 7.92 -3.28
CA GLN A 135 15.96 7.35 -4.56
C GLN A 135 16.14 8.45 -5.62
N LYS A 136 17.36 8.57 -6.15
CA LYS A 136 17.71 9.60 -7.15
C LYS A 136 17.08 9.32 -8.50
N GLU A 137 16.78 8.06 -8.81
CA GLU A 137 16.18 7.61 -10.06
C GLU A 137 14.80 8.25 -10.26
N ILE A 138 13.97 8.28 -9.21
CA ILE A 138 12.65 8.92 -9.25
C ILE A 138 12.79 10.43 -9.45
N LEU A 139 13.72 11.07 -8.72
CA LEU A 139 13.97 12.50 -8.86
C LEU A 139 14.46 12.86 -10.27
N ASN A 140 15.43 12.10 -10.80
CA ASN A 140 15.99 12.32 -12.13
C ASN A 140 14.91 12.21 -13.21
N GLU A 141 14.03 11.20 -13.14
CA GLU A 141 12.92 11.07 -14.08
C GLU A 141 11.88 12.19 -13.93
N ALA A 142 11.60 12.64 -12.69
CA ALA A 142 10.71 13.78 -12.46
C ALA A 142 11.27 15.08 -13.04
N LEU A 143 12.58 15.32 -12.91
CA LEU A 143 13.27 16.46 -13.51
C LEU A 143 13.25 16.40 -15.04
N LYS A 144 13.48 15.22 -15.65
CA LYS A 144 13.35 15.03 -17.10
C LYS A 144 11.94 15.29 -17.61
N LYS A 145 10.92 15.01 -16.79
CA LYS A 145 9.51 15.30 -17.08
C LYS A 145 9.13 16.76 -16.79
N GLU A 146 10.08 17.60 -16.39
CA GLU A 146 9.89 19.02 -16.09
C GLU A 146 8.83 19.27 -14.99
N VAL A 147 8.76 18.39 -14.00
CA VAL A 147 7.89 18.60 -12.83
C VAL A 147 8.41 19.81 -12.04
N LYS A 148 7.56 20.84 -11.92
CA LYS A 148 7.94 22.13 -11.35
C LYS A 148 8.00 22.15 -9.83
N GLU A 149 7.25 21.27 -9.18
CA GLU A 149 7.12 21.23 -7.73
C GLU A 149 7.31 19.79 -7.25
N ILE A 150 8.49 19.53 -6.67
CA ILE A 150 8.89 18.21 -6.18
C ILE A 150 9.23 18.34 -4.70
N TYR A 151 8.72 17.42 -3.89
CA TYR A 151 9.08 17.30 -2.48
C TYR A 151 9.58 15.88 -2.21
N GLN A 152 10.83 15.74 -1.79
CA GLN A 152 11.48 14.45 -1.57
C GLN A 152 11.79 14.20 -0.09
N LEU A 153 11.55 12.97 0.36
CA LEU A 153 11.95 12.51 1.70
C LEU A 153 13.46 12.64 1.86
N GLY A 154 13.91 13.27 2.94
CA GLY A 154 15.32 13.51 3.24
C GLY A 154 15.91 14.77 2.60
N SER A 155 15.16 15.44 1.72
CA SER A 155 15.55 16.73 1.13
C SER A 155 14.60 17.84 1.57
N ASP A 156 13.29 17.64 1.41
CA ASP A 156 12.25 18.65 1.63
C ASP A 156 11.42 18.38 2.88
N PHE A 157 11.18 17.10 3.18
CA PHE A 157 10.50 16.65 4.38
C PHE A 157 11.29 15.54 5.07
N PHE A 158 11.16 15.47 6.39
CA PHE A 158 11.97 14.62 7.24
C PHE A 158 11.08 13.89 8.24
N VAL A 159 11.48 12.67 8.58
CA VAL A 159 10.81 11.85 9.58
C VAL A 159 11.84 11.17 10.45
N GLU A 160 11.58 11.15 11.75
CA GLU A 160 12.35 10.42 12.74
C GLU A 160 11.41 9.47 13.48
N TYR A 161 11.85 8.23 13.69
CA TYR A 161 11.12 7.24 14.49
C TYR A 161 11.94 6.89 15.73
N LYS A 162 11.37 7.15 16.91
CA LYS A 162 12.03 6.92 18.18
C LYS A 162 11.00 6.59 19.25
N ASN A 163 11.23 5.52 20.02
CA ASN A 163 10.35 5.09 21.11
C ASN A 163 8.87 4.95 20.67
N GLU A 164 8.63 4.34 19.50
CA GLU A 164 7.30 4.18 18.90
C GLU A 164 6.59 5.48 18.51
N LEU A 165 7.27 6.62 18.60
CA LEU A 165 6.78 7.92 18.20
C LEU A 165 7.45 8.36 16.90
N VAL A 166 6.70 9.14 16.13
CA VAL A 166 7.13 9.74 14.88
C VAL A 166 7.19 11.25 15.03
N ASN A 167 8.36 11.82 14.76
CA ASN A 167 8.54 13.25 14.60
C ASN A 167 8.66 13.57 13.11
N TYR A 168 7.88 14.53 12.63
CA TYR A 168 7.79 14.90 11.23
C TYR A 168 8.04 16.40 11.05
N LYS A 169 8.80 16.74 10.01
CA LYS A 169 9.10 18.12 9.64
C LYS A 169 8.93 18.35 8.14
N PHE A 170 8.22 19.43 7.78
CA PHE A 170 8.08 19.91 6.42
C PHE A 170 7.80 21.41 6.41
N LYS A 171 8.62 22.20 5.72
CA LYS A 171 8.55 23.68 5.76
C LYS A 171 8.49 24.19 7.22
N SER A 172 7.45 24.95 7.57
CA SER A 172 7.17 25.44 8.92
C SER A 172 6.42 24.44 9.80
N TYR A 173 5.85 23.37 9.24
CA TYR A 173 5.15 22.35 10.00
C TYR A 173 6.14 21.45 10.76
N LYS A 174 5.91 21.33 12.06
CA LYS A 174 6.61 20.40 12.94
C LYS A 174 5.56 19.64 13.73
N LEU A 175 5.41 18.36 13.42
CA LEU A 175 4.47 17.48 14.10
C LEU A 175 5.27 16.52 14.97
N GLU A 176 5.18 16.72 16.27
CA GLU A 176 5.92 15.95 17.26
C GLU A 176 5.02 14.92 17.94
N ASP A 177 5.65 13.84 18.40
CA ASP A 177 5.02 12.76 19.17
C ASP A 177 3.80 12.14 18.48
N LEU A 178 3.86 12.00 17.16
CA LEU A 178 2.83 11.28 16.42
C LEU A 178 2.92 9.80 16.79
N LYS A 179 1.82 9.23 17.28
CA LYS A 179 1.72 7.80 17.61
C LYS A 179 1.02 7.03 16.48
N PRO A 180 1.74 6.43 15.52
CA PRO A 180 1.12 5.59 14.50
C PRO A 180 0.52 4.33 15.12
N SER A 181 -0.63 3.89 14.61
CA SER A 181 -1.22 2.58 14.97
C SER A 181 -0.66 1.42 14.16
N LEU A 182 -0.05 1.69 13.01
CA LEU A 182 0.61 0.67 12.20
C LEU A 182 2.04 0.45 12.69
N LEU A 183 2.42 -0.81 12.88
CA LEU A 183 3.75 -1.19 13.31
C LEU A 183 4.78 -1.09 12.18
N GLY A 184 6.03 -0.89 12.57
CA GLY A 184 7.18 -0.96 11.68
C GLY A 184 7.69 0.41 11.22
N LYS A 185 9.01 0.55 11.19
CA LYS A 185 9.71 1.75 10.74
C LYS A 185 9.34 2.13 9.31
N ARG A 186 9.09 1.17 8.43
CA ARG A 186 8.68 1.42 7.04
C ARG A 186 7.40 2.23 6.93
N GLN A 187 6.47 2.03 7.87
CA GLN A 187 5.22 2.79 7.88
C GLN A 187 5.44 4.28 8.16
N THR A 188 6.58 4.65 8.77
CA THR A 188 6.93 6.04 9.03
C THR A 188 7.22 6.80 7.74
N PHE A 189 7.81 6.16 6.73
CA PHE A 189 8.02 6.76 5.41
C PHE A 189 6.70 6.93 4.65
N ASN A 190 5.81 5.94 4.74
CA ASN A 190 4.45 6.04 4.18
C ASN A 190 3.65 7.16 4.85
N LEU A 191 3.71 7.25 6.18
CA LEU A 191 3.09 8.31 6.96
C LEU A 191 3.64 9.68 6.57
N ALA A 192 4.96 9.83 6.49
CA ALA A 192 5.60 11.09 6.09
C ALA A 192 5.16 11.51 4.69
N SER A 193 5.11 10.58 3.74
CA SER A 193 4.63 10.84 2.38
C SER A 193 3.17 11.30 2.35
N ALA A 194 2.31 10.63 3.12
CA ALA A 194 0.90 10.98 3.23
C ALA A 194 0.69 12.34 3.91
N LEU A 195 1.46 12.65 4.95
CA LEU A 195 1.46 13.95 5.64
C LEU A 195 1.86 15.06 4.68
N THR A 196 2.98 14.90 3.96
CA THR A 196 3.44 15.90 2.98
C THR A 196 2.39 16.13 1.91
N ALA A 197 1.81 15.07 1.34
CA ALA A 197 0.75 15.19 0.35
C ALA A 197 -0.48 15.94 0.89
N PHE A 198 -0.91 15.62 2.12
CA PHE A 198 -2.02 16.29 2.78
C PHE A 198 -1.74 17.78 3.03
N LEU A 199 -0.54 18.12 3.52
CA LEU A 199 -0.15 19.51 3.79
C LEU A 199 -0.04 20.33 2.50
N VAL A 200 0.60 19.78 1.46
CA VAL A 200 0.70 20.43 0.14
C VAL A 200 -0.67 20.67 -0.48
N PHE A 201 -1.56 19.67 -0.43
CA PHE A 201 -2.94 19.84 -0.89
C PHE A 201 -3.66 20.94 -0.10
N SER A 202 -3.50 20.93 1.21
CA SER A 202 -4.19 21.87 2.10
C SER A 202 -3.71 23.31 1.90
N GLU A 203 -2.40 23.54 1.73
CA GLU A 203 -1.85 24.85 1.39
C GLU A 203 -2.46 25.41 0.10
N LYS A 204 -2.54 24.58 -0.96
CA LYS A 204 -3.07 24.99 -2.27
C LYS A 204 -4.57 25.27 -2.25
N ASN A 205 -5.31 24.54 -1.43
CA ASN A 205 -6.76 24.67 -1.31
C ASN A 205 -7.21 25.54 -0.13
N LYS A 206 -6.26 26.18 0.58
CA LYS A 206 -6.51 27.01 1.76
C LYS A 206 -7.32 26.28 2.84
N LEU A 207 -7.07 24.98 3.01
CA LEU A 207 -7.66 24.20 4.08
C LEU A 207 -6.90 24.48 5.38
N GLU A 208 -7.66 24.78 6.43
CA GLU A 208 -7.12 24.95 7.76
C GLU A 208 -6.54 23.63 8.29
N ILE A 209 -5.31 23.69 8.78
CA ILE A 209 -4.62 22.54 9.37
C ILE A 209 -4.80 22.55 10.87
N ASP A 210 -5.32 21.43 11.38
CA ASP A 210 -5.53 21.17 12.79
C ASP A 210 -4.67 19.96 13.17
N GLU A 211 -3.66 20.20 13.99
CA GLU A 211 -2.68 19.20 14.40
C GLU A 211 -3.31 18.06 15.21
N ASP A 212 -4.32 18.35 16.03
CA ASP A 212 -5.00 17.33 16.84
C ASP A 212 -5.79 16.38 15.95
N LYS A 213 -6.44 16.91 14.89
CA LYS A 213 -7.07 16.06 13.86
C LYS A 213 -6.06 15.20 13.12
N ILE A 214 -4.85 15.69 12.88
CA ILE A 214 -3.77 14.89 12.29
C ILE A 214 -3.35 13.79 13.27
N LYS A 215 -3.02 14.12 14.53
CA LYS A 215 -2.63 13.15 15.56
C LYS A 215 -3.68 12.05 15.74
N LYS A 216 -4.96 12.43 15.77
CA LYS A 216 -6.08 11.48 15.81
C LYS A 216 -6.14 10.61 14.56
N ALA A 217 -5.96 11.19 13.37
CA ALA A 217 -5.97 10.42 12.13
C ALA A 217 -4.82 9.40 12.06
N VAL A 218 -3.62 9.79 12.51
CA VAL A 218 -2.43 8.94 12.53
C VAL A 218 -2.63 7.77 13.50
N SER A 219 -3.07 8.05 14.72
CA SER A 219 -3.35 7.02 15.73
C SER A 219 -4.55 6.13 15.39
N SER A 220 -5.51 6.60 14.60
CA SER A 220 -6.66 5.80 14.17
C SER A 220 -6.50 5.15 12.78
N THR A 221 -5.30 5.16 12.20
CA THR A 221 -5.08 4.58 10.87
C THR A 221 -5.14 3.06 10.93
N TYR A 222 -6.04 2.46 10.14
CA TYR A 222 -6.19 1.02 10.07
C TYR A 222 -5.90 0.54 8.65
N TRP A 223 -4.98 -0.41 8.54
CA TRP A 223 -4.64 -1.10 7.29
C TRP A 223 -4.41 -2.59 7.57
N PRO A 224 -5.31 -3.48 7.13
CA PRO A 224 -5.22 -4.90 7.46
C PRO A 224 -4.01 -5.55 6.78
N ALA A 225 -3.50 -6.63 7.39
CA ALA A 225 -2.39 -7.44 6.89
C ALA A 225 -1.08 -6.66 6.60
N ARG A 226 -0.81 -5.59 7.35
CA ARG A 226 0.48 -4.87 7.35
C ARG A 226 1.03 -4.83 8.76
N MET A 227 1.85 -5.84 9.10
CA MET A 227 2.29 -6.15 10.46
C MET A 227 1.16 -6.02 11.50
N GLN A 228 -0.01 -6.54 11.15
CA GLN A 228 -1.21 -6.43 11.97
C GLN A 228 -1.12 -7.43 13.13
N ILE A 229 -1.19 -6.96 14.37
CA ILE A 229 -1.36 -7.83 15.54
C ILE A 229 -2.79 -8.38 15.53
N LEU A 230 -2.92 -9.71 15.47
CA LEU A 230 -4.20 -10.43 15.57
C LEU A 230 -4.47 -10.94 17.00
N SER A 231 -3.42 -11.17 17.77
CA SER A 231 -3.46 -11.63 19.16
C SER A 231 -2.18 -11.18 19.86
N GLU A 232 -2.26 -10.80 21.12
CA GLU A 232 -1.09 -10.42 21.94
C GLU A 232 -0.55 -11.59 22.75
N ASN A 233 -1.40 -12.56 23.11
CA ASN A 233 -1.00 -13.74 23.88
C ASN A 233 -1.76 -15.01 23.42
N PRO A 234 -1.15 -15.88 22.59
CA PRO A 234 0.19 -15.72 22.00
C PRO A 234 0.24 -14.54 21.02
N LEU A 235 1.42 -13.93 20.85
CA LEU A 235 1.61 -12.86 19.87
C LEU A 235 1.48 -13.45 18.45
N ILE A 236 0.49 -12.97 17.69
CA ILE A 236 0.24 -13.37 16.30
C ILE A 236 0.26 -12.11 15.45
N ILE A 237 1.14 -12.07 14.45
CA ILE A 237 1.29 -10.95 13.51
C ILE A 237 0.98 -11.45 12.10
N LEU A 238 0.14 -10.71 11.38
CA LEU A 238 -0.20 -10.93 9.98
C LEU A 238 0.44 -9.87 9.08
N ASP A 239 1.17 -10.29 8.05
CA ASP A 239 1.78 -9.40 7.06
C ASP A 239 1.67 -9.97 5.63
N GLY A 240 1.45 -9.08 4.66
CA GLY A 240 1.34 -9.39 3.23
C GLY A 240 2.65 -9.32 2.43
N ALA A 241 3.82 -9.43 3.08
CA ALA A 241 5.11 -9.53 2.41
C ALA A 241 5.14 -10.71 1.43
N HIS A 242 5.39 -10.40 0.14
CA HIS A 242 5.22 -11.34 -0.97
C HIS A 242 6.37 -11.27 -2.00
N ASN A 243 7.49 -10.63 -1.63
CA ASN A 243 8.74 -10.64 -2.37
C ASN A 243 9.94 -10.67 -1.40
N GLU A 244 11.15 -10.89 -1.92
CA GLU A 244 12.39 -11.01 -1.13
C GLU A 244 12.62 -9.79 -0.21
N ASP A 245 12.54 -8.58 -0.78
CA ASP A 245 12.78 -7.32 -0.09
C ASP A 245 11.77 -7.07 1.06
N SER A 246 10.48 -7.28 0.79
CA SER A 246 9.43 -7.12 1.79
C SER A 246 9.53 -8.13 2.93
N LEU A 247 9.95 -9.37 2.65
CA LEU A 247 10.17 -10.38 3.68
C LEU A 247 11.34 -10.03 4.59
N ILE A 248 12.51 -9.70 4.01
CA ILE A 248 13.70 -9.32 4.78
C ILE A 248 13.37 -8.18 5.74
N LYS A 249 12.78 -7.11 5.21
CA LYS A 249 12.40 -5.94 6.00
C LYS A 249 11.38 -6.26 7.09
N THR A 250 10.44 -7.18 6.84
CA THR A 250 9.45 -7.60 7.85
C THR A 250 10.11 -8.36 8.99
N TYR A 251 11.05 -9.27 8.69
CA TYR A 251 11.79 -9.97 9.73
C TYR A 251 12.71 -9.05 10.52
N GLU A 252 13.38 -8.11 9.86
CA GLU A 252 14.19 -7.08 10.54
C GLU A 252 13.34 -6.27 11.54
N GLU A 253 12.15 -5.82 11.11
CA GLU A 253 11.23 -5.07 11.98
C GLU A 253 10.69 -5.93 13.14
N ILE A 254 10.32 -7.19 12.89
CA ILE A 254 9.86 -8.10 13.94
C ILE A 254 10.98 -8.33 14.97
N LYS A 255 12.22 -8.58 14.53
CA LYS A 255 13.37 -8.81 15.42
C LYS A 255 13.73 -7.58 16.22
N GLU A 256 13.58 -6.38 15.65
CA GLU A 256 13.80 -5.14 16.38
C GLU A 256 12.73 -4.88 17.44
N LEU A 257 11.45 -5.10 17.09
CA LEU A 257 10.33 -4.87 18.01
C LEU A 257 10.23 -5.94 19.10
N PHE A 258 10.67 -7.17 18.80
CA PHE A 258 10.53 -8.33 19.68
C PHE A 258 11.84 -9.14 19.77
N PRO A 259 12.94 -8.55 20.26
CA PRO A 259 14.27 -9.17 20.22
C PRO A 259 14.36 -10.49 20.99
N ASP A 260 13.53 -10.66 22.02
CA ASP A 260 13.56 -11.83 22.91
C ASP A 260 12.54 -12.92 22.53
N LYS A 261 11.86 -12.82 21.37
CA LYS A 261 10.85 -13.80 20.95
C LYS A 261 11.37 -14.71 19.84
N ASP A 262 11.15 -16.01 20.03
CA ASP A 262 11.28 -16.98 18.95
C ASP A 262 10.21 -16.76 17.87
N ILE A 263 10.63 -16.73 16.61
CA ILE A 263 9.71 -16.53 15.48
C ILE A 263 9.27 -17.88 14.92
N ILE A 264 7.96 -18.11 14.91
CA ILE A 264 7.33 -19.23 14.20
C ILE A 264 6.56 -18.65 13.02
N THR A 265 6.91 -19.06 11.81
CA THR A 265 6.31 -18.51 10.59
C THR A 265 5.34 -19.50 9.95
N ILE A 266 4.12 -19.03 9.68
CA ILE A 266 3.17 -19.67 8.77
C ILE A 266 3.27 -18.96 7.42
N PHE A 267 3.70 -19.66 6.38
CA PHE A 267 4.05 -19.05 5.10
C PHE A 267 3.30 -19.67 3.92
N SER A 268 2.86 -18.79 3.01
CA SER A 268 2.36 -19.14 1.68
C SER A 268 2.80 -18.06 0.69
N ALA A 269 3.01 -18.44 -0.56
CA ALA A 269 3.38 -17.53 -1.64
C ALA A 269 2.74 -17.96 -2.96
N MET A 270 2.74 -17.06 -3.95
CA MET A 270 2.31 -17.39 -5.31
C MET A 270 3.44 -18.05 -6.11
N LYS A 271 3.08 -18.94 -7.06
CA LYS A 271 4.01 -19.73 -7.88
C LYS A 271 4.93 -18.90 -8.78
N ASP A 272 4.50 -17.70 -9.15
CA ASP A 272 5.20 -16.78 -10.05
C ASP A 272 6.28 -15.94 -9.34
N LYS A 273 6.49 -16.15 -8.03
CA LYS A 273 7.54 -15.49 -7.25
C LYS A 273 8.81 -16.35 -7.19
N ASN A 274 9.91 -15.75 -6.74
CA ASN A 274 11.18 -16.44 -6.54
C ASN A 274 11.15 -17.30 -5.26
N LEU A 275 10.44 -18.42 -5.35
CA LEU A 275 10.09 -19.25 -4.20
C LEU A 275 11.31 -19.75 -3.43
N ASP A 276 12.36 -20.22 -4.10
CA ASP A 276 13.56 -20.75 -3.44
C ASP A 276 14.22 -19.71 -2.52
N LYS A 277 14.41 -18.49 -3.03
CA LYS A 277 14.99 -17.41 -2.22
C LYS A 277 14.08 -16.99 -1.07
N MET A 278 12.77 -16.85 -1.32
CA MET A 278 11.81 -16.50 -0.28
C MET A 278 11.76 -17.57 0.83
N ILE A 279 11.79 -18.85 0.47
CA ILE A 279 11.82 -19.96 1.41
C ILE A 279 13.09 -19.92 2.26
N ASN A 280 14.25 -19.65 1.67
CA ASN A 280 15.50 -19.52 2.42
C ASN A 280 15.43 -18.35 3.41
N ILE A 281 14.97 -17.17 2.98
CA ILE A 281 14.76 -16.02 3.87
C ILE A 281 13.85 -16.40 5.05
N VAL A 282 12.74 -17.09 4.79
CA VAL A 282 11.80 -17.50 5.84
C VAL A 282 12.45 -18.50 6.81
N LYS A 283 13.21 -19.47 6.32
CA LYS A 283 13.91 -20.48 7.14
C LYS A 283 15.00 -19.85 8.01
N ASP A 284 15.80 -18.95 7.45
CA ASP A 284 16.92 -18.31 8.14
C ASP A 284 16.48 -17.38 9.27
N ASN A 285 15.22 -16.92 9.21
CA ASN A 285 14.66 -15.98 10.19
C ASN A 285 13.66 -16.62 11.16
N SER A 286 13.35 -17.91 11.03
CA SER A 286 12.31 -18.57 11.84
C SER A 286 12.85 -19.80 12.56
N LYS A 287 12.52 -19.95 13.84
CA LYS A 287 12.80 -21.17 14.61
C LYS A 287 12.05 -22.38 14.06
N LYS A 288 10.83 -22.15 13.56
CA LYS A 288 9.99 -23.15 12.91
C LYS A 288 9.23 -22.52 11.75
N VAL A 289 9.15 -23.24 10.64
CA VAL A 289 8.36 -22.83 9.48
C VAL A 289 7.26 -23.85 9.23
N ILE A 290 6.05 -23.35 9.03
CA ILE A 290 4.86 -24.09 8.65
C ILE A 290 4.43 -23.56 7.29
N PHE A 291 4.42 -24.41 6.28
CA PHE A 291 3.95 -24.02 4.97
C PHE A 291 2.48 -24.37 4.79
N THR A 292 1.77 -23.51 4.05
CA THR A 292 0.36 -23.72 3.68
C THR A 292 0.11 -23.18 2.27
N TYR A 293 -1.04 -23.50 1.70
CA TYR A 293 -1.53 -22.88 0.46
C TYR A 293 -2.75 -22.00 0.77
N SER A 294 -2.98 -20.98 -0.05
CA SER A 294 -4.03 -19.97 0.13
C SER A 294 -5.33 -20.29 -0.62
N GLY A 295 -5.49 -21.52 -1.11
CA GLY A 295 -6.70 -21.98 -1.81
C GLY A 295 -6.92 -21.40 -3.22
N VAL A 296 -6.06 -20.50 -3.70
CA VAL A 296 -6.12 -19.93 -5.06
C VAL A 296 -5.22 -20.70 -6.03
N SER A 297 -5.60 -20.74 -7.31
CA SER A 297 -4.89 -21.49 -8.37
C SER A 297 -3.41 -21.10 -8.54
N ARG A 298 -3.09 -19.84 -8.21
CA ARG A 298 -1.72 -19.30 -8.27
C ARG A 298 -0.90 -19.58 -7.01
N SER A 299 -1.44 -20.22 -5.98
CA SER A 299 -0.72 -20.52 -4.73
C SER A 299 0.29 -21.65 -4.94
N ILE A 300 1.40 -21.63 -4.19
CA ILE A 300 2.43 -22.67 -4.17
C ILE A 300 1.86 -24.09 -4.07
N ASP A 301 2.37 -25.01 -4.89
CA ASP A 301 1.94 -26.41 -4.88
C ASP A 301 2.52 -27.17 -3.68
N LYS A 302 1.72 -28.07 -3.11
CA LYS A 302 2.16 -29.00 -2.05
C LYS A 302 3.42 -29.78 -2.44
N GLU A 303 3.54 -30.14 -3.72
CA GLU A 303 4.69 -30.88 -4.22
C GLU A 303 6.01 -30.12 -4.15
N TYR A 304 5.97 -28.79 -4.24
CA TYR A 304 7.15 -27.94 -4.15
C TYR A 304 7.72 -27.91 -2.72
N ILE A 305 6.91 -28.28 -1.73
CA ILE A 305 7.23 -28.23 -0.30
C ILE A 305 7.43 -29.65 0.28
N LYS A 306 7.73 -30.65 -0.57
CA LYS A 306 7.81 -32.08 -0.21
C LYS A 306 8.68 -32.41 1.02
N ASN A 307 9.64 -31.55 1.38
CA ASN A 307 10.57 -31.75 2.49
C ASN A 307 10.33 -30.86 3.73
N ASN A 308 9.23 -30.10 3.80
CA ASN A 308 8.92 -29.25 4.97
C ASN A 308 7.57 -29.59 5.60
N ILE A 309 7.35 -29.11 6.84
CA ILE A 309 6.06 -29.25 7.53
C ILE A 309 5.01 -28.46 6.73
N PHE A 310 4.06 -29.18 6.13
CA PHE A 310 2.98 -28.62 5.34
C PHE A 310 1.63 -28.90 6.00
N ILE A 311 0.80 -27.87 6.11
CA ILE A 311 -0.56 -27.98 6.64
C ILE A 311 -1.54 -27.60 5.54
N GLU A 312 -2.44 -28.51 5.21
CA GLU A 312 -3.39 -28.35 4.11
C GLU A 312 -4.63 -27.53 4.53
N ASN A 313 -4.96 -27.53 5.81
CA ASN A 313 -6.06 -26.73 6.33
C ASN A 313 -5.76 -26.33 7.78
N VAL A 314 -5.49 -25.04 8.00
CA VAL A 314 -5.19 -24.50 9.33
C VAL A 314 -6.34 -24.73 10.31
N LYS A 315 -7.62 -24.74 9.85
CA LYS A 315 -8.78 -25.06 10.70
C LYS A 315 -8.74 -26.49 11.23
N LYS A 316 -8.16 -27.43 10.48
CA LYS A 316 -8.05 -28.84 10.89
C LYS A 316 -7.03 -29.04 12.01
N LEU A 317 -6.07 -28.13 12.16
CA LEU A 317 -5.09 -28.15 13.26
C LEU A 317 -5.73 -27.76 14.60
N LEU A 318 -6.64 -26.79 14.59
CA LEU A 318 -7.36 -26.32 15.78
C LEU A 318 -8.35 -27.36 16.32
N SER A 319 -8.80 -28.31 15.49
CA SER A 319 -9.65 -29.44 15.92
C SER A 319 -8.87 -30.66 16.41
N MET A 320 -7.53 -30.62 16.40
CA MET A 320 -6.66 -31.73 16.83
C MET A 320 -5.94 -31.44 18.17
N GLN A 321 -6.33 -30.35 18.85
CA GLN A 321 -6.00 -30.04 20.24
C GLN A 321 -7.25 -30.15 21.10
#